data_AF-L1L9Q5-F1
#
_entry.id   AF-L1L9Q5-F1
#
_cell.length_a   1.000
_cell.length_b   1.000
_cell.length_c   1.000
_cell.angle_alpha   90.00
_cell.angle_beta   90.00
_cell.angle_gamma   90.00
#
_symmetry.space_group_name_H-M   'P 1'
#
loop_
_entity.id
_entity.type
_entity.pdbx_description
1 polymer ?
#
loop_
_entity_poly.entity_id
_entity_poly.type
_entity_poly.pdbx_seq_one_letter_code
_entity_poly.pdbx_strand_id
1 'polypeptide(L)'
;MSGRVLTLNVDGNCGKSNNICRCRDKPPGITARKETDQPKGFIRVTHQHKSGNKFTLNNKLQGGGKIGELIHNVTEVSVFYWNGAPDKAILLGITITNTPIYYAKNSDNDWIGQPPLSDDLLETKLDEQNCKHNNAVTINLSKGTFMSGDSKHSYCCSGNHSDGARGSNRVTVTSAQISCKLHENPSSIPFHKHEITYSGGVRLAAIKYNDGKHRKRINSSGLDFPIQGPLSVYAFHCSGNPALIYVDSSSDSSKNGWYKKYTGSSTVSGDEQWVEVFTISNIQPRELSNTIDHEKYNGIVGILKTLSGCTSYKECPKPEEKPKAVPPETTTPDNAALTEDGQKSPTSAKVIAAPAAAVLGPWAIFGASSGPIAGAGGLTGFGWWIYKRTKGDPWVRQI
;
A
#
# COMPACT_ATOMS: atom_id res chain seq x y z
N MET A 1 26.82 9.16 43.12
CA MET A 1 25.92 9.89 42.20
C MET A 1 25.11 8.85 41.43
N SER A 2 23.83 8.66 41.73
CA SER A 2 22.97 7.75 40.94
C SER A 2 22.91 8.24 39.51
N GLY A 3 23.45 7.46 38.57
CA GLY A 3 23.61 7.83 37.18
C GLY A 3 22.27 8.21 36.52
N ARG A 4 22.34 9.10 35.53
CA ARG A 4 21.20 9.53 34.69
C ARG A 4 20.75 8.39 33.75
N VAL A 5 20.25 7.30 34.33
CA VAL A 5 19.77 6.13 33.59
C VAL A 5 18.26 6.23 33.45
N LEU A 6 17.77 6.37 32.22
CA LEU A 6 16.35 6.28 31.90
C LEU A 6 15.96 4.82 31.70
N THR A 7 14.99 4.33 32.45
CA THR A 7 14.33 3.05 32.17
C THR A 7 13.01 3.35 31.47
N LEU A 8 12.94 3.10 30.16
CA LEU A 8 11.78 3.43 29.36
C LEU A 8 10.61 2.50 29.70
N ASN A 9 9.42 3.07 29.87
CA ASN A 9 8.18 2.31 30.01
C ASN A 9 7.44 2.31 28.69
N VAL A 10 7.49 1.18 27.98
CA VAL A 10 6.89 1.03 26.65
C VAL A 10 5.40 0.69 26.69
N ASP A 11 4.92 0.19 27.83
CA ASP A 11 3.49 -0.01 28.10
C ASP A 11 2.86 1.20 28.79
N GLY A 12 3.70 2.19 29.12
CA GLY A 12 3.34 3.42 29.78
C GLY A 12 2.48 4.29 28.87
N ASN A 13 1.17 4.21 29.06
CA ASN A 13 0.16 4.99 28.34
C ASN A 13 0.37 6.51 28.47
N CYS A 14 1.18 7.06 27.57
CA CYS A 14 1.42 8.48 27.46
C CYS A 14 0.16 9.23 26.98
N GLY A 15 -0.44 10.02 27.87
CA GLY A 15 -1.48 10.99 27.51
C GLY A 15 -2.94 10.51 27.61
N LYS A 16 -3.29 9.65 28.58
CA LYS A 16 -4.71 9.46 28.97
C LYS A 16 -5.33 10.70 29.64
N SER A 17 -4.50 11.59 30.17
CA SER A 17 -4.92 12.88 30.74
C SER A 17 -3.97 13.99 30.24
N ASN A 18 -4.45 14.82 29.31
CA ASN A 18 -3.86 16.12 28.93
C ASN A 18 -2.58 16.09 28.08
N ASN A 19 -2.33 15.07 27.25
CA ASN A 19 -1.13 14.97 26.38
C ASN A 19 0.25 15.03 27.09
N ILE A 20 0.28 15.06 28.42
CA ILE A 20 1.52 15.12 29.20
C ILE A 20 1.91 13.70 29.63
N CYS A 21 3.06 13.25 29.13
CA CYS A 21 3.71 12.02 29.56
C CYS A 21 4.33 12.19 30.95
N ARG A 22 3.70 11.59 31.98
CA ARG A 22 4.25 11.53 33.33
C ARG A 22 5.02 10.22 33.54
N CYS A 23 6.30 10.20 33.17
CA CYS A 23 7.19 9.10 33.56
C CYS A 23 7.46 9.22 35.07
N ARG A 24 7.12 8.19 35.85
CA ARG A 24 7.33 8.17 37.31
C ARG A 24 8.81 8.02 37.68
N ASP A 25 9.53 7.16 36.97
CA ASP A 25 10.94 6.83 37.25
C ASP A 25 11.86 7.34 36.13
N LYS A 26 12.05 8.66 36.05
CA LYS A 26 12.95 9.27 35.06
C LYS A 26 14.05 10.12 35.71
N PRO A 27 15.24 10.19 35.09
CA PRO A 27 16.27 11.13 35.51
C PRO A 27 15.75 12.58 35.50
N PRO A 28 16.26 13.45 36.41
CA PRO A 28 15.97 14.88 36.39
C PRO A 28 16.22 15.48 35.00
N GLY A 29 15.31 16.36 34.56
CA GLY A 29 15.45 17.06 33.27
C GLY A 29 14.90 16.31 32.05
N ILE A 30 14.54 15.03 32.16
CA ILE A 30 13.89 14.31 31.05
C ILE A 30 12.44 14.77 30.86
N THR A 31 12.09 15.06 29.62
CA THR A 31 10.74 15.38 29.14
C THR A 31 10.29 14.39 28.10
N ALA A 32 8.97 14.25 27.98
CA ALA A 32 8.37 13.45 26.93
C ALA A 32 7.28 14.27 26.22
N ARG A 33 7.28 14.22 24.89
CA ARG A 33 6.34 14.91 24.00
C ARG A 33 5.60 13.86 23.19
N LYS A 34 4.27 13.98 23.11
CA LYS A 34 3.41 13.12 22.28
C LYS A 34 3.04 13.87 21.01
N GLU A 35 3.24 13.22 19.87
CA GLU A 35 2.81 13.67 18.56
C GLU A 35 1.87 12.62 17.98
N THR A 36 0.65 13.02 17.66
CA THR A 36 -0.34 12.16 17.01
C THR A 36 -0.26 12.36 15.50
N ASP A 37 -0.51 11.29 14.74
CA ASP A 37 -0.41 11.27 13.28
C ASP A 37 0.98 11.66 12.74
N GLN A 38 2.03 11.27 13.46
CA GLN A 38 3.43 11.42 13.02
C GLN A 38 4.21 10.10 13.15
N PRO A 39 4.26 9.25 12.10
CA PRO A 39 3.57 9.39 10.81
C PRO A 39 2.04 9.19 10.89
N LYS A 40 1.30 9.52 9.83
CA LYS A 40 -0.16 9.42 9.80
C LYS A 40 -0.67 8.03 10.23
N GLY A 41 -1.62 7.99 11.17
CA GLY A 41 -2.13 6.76 11.75
C GLY A 41 -1.33 6.24 12.95
N PHE A 42 -0.22 6.89 13.30
CA PHE A 42 0.65 6.50 14.41
C PHE A 42 0.87 7.64 15.41
N ILE A 43 1.22 7.26 16.63
CA ILE A 43 1.61 8.16 17.70
C ILE A 43 3.11 8.01 17.90
N ARG A 44 3.85 9.12 17.89
CA ARG A 44 5.25 9.18 18.31
C ARG A 44 5.35 9.82 19.68
N VAL A 45 5.99 9.14 20.62
CA VAL A 45 6.32 9.67 21.94
C VAL A 45 7.82 9.83 22.06
N THR A 46 8.28 11.07 22.08
CA THR A 46 9.68 11.43 22.08
C THR A 46 10.15 11.83 23.47
N HIS A 47 11.17 11.16 23.99
CA HIS A 47 11.82 11.41 25.26
C HIS A 47 13.18 12.09 25.02
N GLN A 48 13.39 13.25 25.64
CA GLN A 48 14.62 14.03 25.51
C GLN A 48 14.91 14.83 26.78
N HIS A 49 16.16 15.22 26.98
CA HIS A 49 16.53 16.11 28.09
C HIS A 49 16.20 17.58 27.73
N LYS A 50 15.54 18.32 28.63
CA LYS A 50 15.12 19.72 28.40
C LYS A 50 16.26 20.64 27.96
N SER A 51 17.46 20.44 28.51
CA SER A 51 18.65 21.25 28.19
C SER A 51 19.52 20.68 27.06
N GLY A 52 19.07 19.64 26.35
CA GLY A 52 19.88 18.96 25.32
C GLY A 52 21.00 18.06 25.87
N ASN A 53 21.10 17.88 27.19
CA ASN A 53 22.08 16.97 27.78
C ASN A 53 21.83 15.52 27.36
N LYS A 54 22.92 14.77 27.17
CA LYS A 54 22.85 13.34 26.93
C LYS A 54 22.52 12.57 28.21
N PHE A 55 21.88 11.41 28.04
CA PHE A 55 21.56 10.49 29.12
C PHE A 55 21.90 9.04 28.73
N THR A 56 21.82 8.13 29.69
CA THR A 56 21.98 6.69 29.44
C THR A 56 20.61 6.04 29.40
N LEU A 57 20.34 5.21 28.39
CA LEU A 57 19.12 4.41 28.30
C LEU A 57 19.40 2.99 28.81
N ASN A 58 18.57 2.54 29.76
CA ASN A 58 18.58 1.19 30.27
C ASN A 58 18.28 0.19 29.14
N ASN A 59 18.98 -0.93 29.11
CA ASN A 59 18.71 -1.98 28.14
C ASN A 59 17.48 -2.81 28.49
N LYS A 60 17.06 -2.83 29.76
CA LYS A 60 15.80 -3.44 30.20
C LYS A 60 14.69 -2.40 30.19
N LEU A 61 13.54 -2.72 29.60
CA LEU A 61 12.39 -1.82 29.53
C LEU A 61 11.32 -2.19 30.56
N GLN A 62 10.61 -1.20 31.09
CA GLN A 62 9.42 -1.46 31.90
C GLN A 62 8.31 -1.93 30.92
N GLY A 63 7.72 -3.09 31.20
CA GLY A 63 6.86 -3.82 30.25
C GLY A 63 7.51 -5.06 29.64
N GLY A 64 8.79 -5.29 29.92
CA GLY A 64 9.53 -6.45 29.45
C GLY A 64 10.32 -6.20 28.16
N GLY A 65 11.09 -7.21 27.75
CA GLY A 65 12.02 -7.12 26.64
C GLY A 65 13.34 -6.41 26.98
N LYS A 66 14.33 -6.61 26.12
CA LYS A 66 15.63 -5.90 26.19
C LYS A 66 16.07 -5.32 24.86
N ILE A 67 16.83 -4.22 24.92
CA ILE A 67 17.51 -3.56 23.80
C ILE A 67 19.01 -3.88 23.88
N GLY A 68 19.38 -5.16 23.76
CA GLY A 68 20.78 -5.59 23.85
C GLY A 68 21.48 -5.10 25.13
N GLU A 69 22.52 -4.26 24.97
CA GLU A 69 23.30 -3.67 26.06
C GLU A 69 22.91 -2.22 26.38
N LEU A 70 23.36 -1.73 27.53
CA LEU A 70 23.16 -0.35 27.98
C LEU A 70 23.62 0.67 26.92
N ILE A 71 22.80 1.69 26.64
CA ILE A 71 23.08 2.65 25.57
C ILE A 71 23.44 4.00 26.19
N HIS A 72 24.69 4.41 26.02
CA HIS A 72 25.20 5.69 26.51
C HIS A 72 25.00 6.81 25.51
N ASN A 73 25.13 8.05 25.99
CA ASN A 73 25.16 9.25 25.16
C ASN A 73 23.89 9.50 24.32
N VAL A 74 22.75 8.98 24.76
CA VAL A 74 21.46 9.15 24.09
C VAL A 74 21.00 10.60 24.19
N THR A 75 20.60 11.17 23.07
CA THR A 75 20.01 12.52 22.96
C THR A 75 18.48 12.44 22.93
N GLU A 76 17.93 11.42 22.26
CA GLU A 76 16.49 11.24 22.07
C GLU A 76 16.10 9.75 22.04
N VAL A 77 14.93 9.42 22.61
CA VAL A 77 14.27 8.12 22.42
C VAL A 77 12.82 8.34 21.99
N SER A 78 12.49 7.91 20.79
CA SER A 78 11.14 7.93 20.22
C SER A 78 10.50 6.55 20.31
N VAL A 79 9.25 6.48 20.80
CA VAL A 79 8.43 5.26 20.85
C VAL A 79 7.23 5.44 19.94
N PHE A 80 7.03 4.49 19.04
CA PHE A 80 5.92 4.52 18.10
C PHE A 80 4.82 3.56 18.54
N TYR A 81 3.60 4.05 18.49
CA TYR A 81 2.36 3.31 18.72
C TYR A 81 1.44 3.50 17.53
N TRP A 82 0.48 2.59 17.36
CA TRP A 82 -0.59 2.78 16.38
C TRP A 82 -1.79 3.46 17.03
N ASN A 83 -2.46 4.37 16.31
CA ASN A 83 -3.62 5.10 16.85
C ASN A 83 -4.75 4.16 17.34
N GLY A 84 -4.95 3.03 16.67
CA GLY A 84 -5.96 2.03 17.03
C GLY A 84 -5.55 1.08 18.18
N ALA A 85 -4.33 1.21 18.71
CA ALA A 85 -3.82 0.49 19.88
C ALA A 85 -2.70 1.31 20.55
N PRO A 86 -3.04 2.47 21.16
CA PRO A 86 -2.05 3.45 21.65
C PRO A 86 -1.30 2.98 22.90
N ASP A 87 -1.65 1.82 23.44
CA ASP A 87 -1.07 1.15 24.59
C ASP A 87 -0.03 0.07 24.21
N LYS A 88 0.16 -0.17 22.91
CA LYS A 88 1.08 -1.20 22.40
C LYS A 88 2.20 -0.57 21.57
N ALA A 89 3.38 -0.46 22.17
CA ALA A 89 4.57 0.01 21.45
C ALA A 89 4.97 -1.00 20.35
N ILE A 90 5.24 -0.48 19.15
CA ILE A 90 5.54 -1.30 17.97
C ILE A 90 6.94 -1.05 17.39
N LEU A 91 7.53 0.12 17.64
CA LEU A 91 8.88 0.47 17.17
C LEU A 91 9.53 1.48 18.14
N LEU A 92 10.84 1.38 18.31
CA LEU A 92 11.66 2.38 19.02
C LEU A 92 12.62 3.04 18.02
N GLY A 93 12.86 4.33 18.17
CA GLY A 93 13.96 5.06 17.54
C GLY A 93 14.87 5.65 18.61
N ILE A 94 16.16 5.34 18.56
CA ILE A 94 17.14 5.78 19.57
C ILE A 94 18.20 6.63 18.87
N THR A 95 18.31 7.88 19.29
CA THR A 95 19.25 8.85 18.72
C THR A 95 20.40 9.07 19.70
N ILE A 96 21.62 8.80 19.25
CA ILE A 96 22.87 9.08 19.99
C ILE A 96 23.60 10.27 19.35
N THR A 97 23.48 10.39 18.02
CA THR A 97 24.02 11.49 17.22
C THR A 97 22.86 12.25 16.56
N ASN A 98 22.72 12.15 15.24
CA ASN A 98 21.71 12.83 14.44
C ASN A 98 20.73 11.85 13.77
N THR A 99 21.12 10.59 13.61
CA THR A 99 20.30 9.58 12.94
C THR A 99 19.82 8.54 13.95
N PRO A 100 18.50 8.28 14.03
CA PRO A 100 17.98 7.27 14.93
C PRO A 100 18.37 5.86 14.45
N ILE A 101 18.75 5.00 15.41
CA ILE A 101 18.77 3.55 15.21
C ILE A 101 17.41 3.03 15.63
N TYR A 102 16.73 2.31 14.73
CA TYR A 102 15.42 1.75 15.01
C TYR A 102 15.51 0.35 15.61
N TYR A 103 14.57 0.02 16.49
CA TYR A 103 14.43 -1.31 17.08
C TYR A 103 12.97 -1.76 16.95
N ALA A 104 12.78 -2.96 16.41
CA ALA A 104 11.46 -3.57 16.25
C ALA A 104 11.27 -4.72 17.24
N LYS A 105 10.05 -4.89 17.72
CA LYS A 105 9.70 -5.93 18.68
C LYS A 105 9.60 -7.28 17.97
N ASN A 106 10.31 -8.29 18.50
CA ASN A 106 10.24 -9.66 18.00
C ASN A 106 9.14 -10.47 18.72
N SER A 107 9.04 -11.77 18.42
CA SER A 107 8.09 -12.68 19.08
C SER A 107 8.37 -12.92 20.57
N ASP A 108 9.62 -12.75 21.00
CA ASP A 108 10.08 -13.00 22.36
C ASP A 108 9.99 -11.74 23.24
N ASN A 109 9.29 -10.71 22.76
CA ASN A 109 9.21 -9.36 23.33
C ASN A 109 10.54 -8.58 23.38
N ASP A 110 11.62 -9.09 22.78
CA ASP A 110 12.90 -8.39 22.66
C ASP A 110 12.90 -7.39 21.50
N TRP A 111 13.77 -6.39 21.61
CA TRP A 111 13.87 -5.29 20.66
C TRP A 111 15.12 -5.43 19.80
N ILE A 112 14.91 -5.77 18.53
CA ILE A 112 16.00 -6.08 17.60
C ILE A 112 16.30 -4.86 16.74
N GLY A 113 17.57 -4.48 16.70
CA GLY A 113 18.06 -3.39 15.86
C GLY A 113 17.71 -3.61 14.38
N GLN A 114 17.26 -2.55 13.73
CA GLN A 114 16.90 -2.53 12.32
C GLN A 114 17.99 -1.83 11.51
N PRO A 115 18.12 -2.15 10.21
CA PRO A 115 18.89 -1.32 9.29
C PRO A 115 18.40 0.14 9.32
N PRO A 116 19.22 1.11 8.89
CA PRO A 116 18.79 2.49 8.75
C PRO A 116 17.49 2.59 7.95
N LEU A 117 16.50 3.31 8.48
CA LEU A 117 15.20 3.50 7.83
C LEU A 117 15.11 4.94 7.34
N SER A 118 14.93 5.14 6.04
CA SER A 118 14.39 6.39 5.50
C SER A 118 12.92 6.57 5.90
N ASP A 119 12.34 7.74 5.68
CA ASP A 119 10.94 8.01 6.06
C ASP A 119 9.94 7.02 5.44
N ASP A 120 10.09 6.70 4.14
CA ASP A 120 9.24 5.71 3.46
C ASP A 120 9.40 4.29 4.02
N LEU A 121 10.64 3.92 4.39
CA LEU A 121 10.94 2.62 5.00
C LEU A 121 10.46 2.56 6.44
N LEU A 122 10.47 3.68 7.17
CA LEU A 122 9.93 3.80 8.52
C LEU A 122 8.44 3.51 8.52
N GLU A 123 7.65 4.16 7.66
CA GLU A 123 6.21 3.91 7.62
C GLU A 123 5.88 2.48 7.16
N THR A 124 6.67 1.92 6.24
CA THR A 124 6.52 0.52 5.84
C THR A 124 6.81 -0.41 7.02
N LYS A 125 7.84 -0.11 7.81
CA LYS A 125 8.15 -0.88 9.01
C LYS A 125 7.07 -0.79 10.07
N LEU A 126 6.48 0.39 10.25
CA LEU A 126 5.36 0.60 11.16
C LEU A 126 4.14 -0.23 10.73
N ASP A 127 3.80 -0.28 9.44
CA ASP A 127 2.72 -1.15 8.93
C ASP A 127 3.00 -2.64 9.22
N GLU A 128 4.24 -3.11 9.01
CA GLU A 128 4.62 -4.49 9.32
C GLU A 128 4.46 -4.81 10.80
N GLN A 129 4.94 -3.93 11.69
CA GLN A 129 4.83 -4.15 13.13
C GLN A 129 3.37 -4.08 13.58
N ASN A 130 2.55 -3.23 12.97
CA ASN A 130 1.12 -3.16 13.24
C ASN A 130 0.40 -4.45 12.83
N CYS A 131 0.75 -5.03 11.68
CA CYS A 131 0.20 -6.31 11.23
C CYS A 131 0.58 -7.45 12.19
N LYS A 132 1.81 -7.47 12.71
CA LYS A 132 2.29 -8.50 13.67
C LYS A 132 1.65 -8.39 15.05
N HIS A 133 1.60 -7.18 15.62
CA HIS A 133 1.36 -6.97 17.06
C HIS A 133 -0.05 -6.45 17.39
N ASN A 134 -0.76 -5.89 16.40
CA ASN A 134 -2.06 -5.25 16.61
C ASN A 134 -3.20 -5.83 15.76
N ASN A 135 -2.94 -6.90 15.02
CA ASN A 135 -3.87 -7.49 14.03
C ASN A 135 -4.40 -6.42 13.05
N ALA A 136 -3.51 -5.50 12.64
CA ALA A 136 -3.90 -4.29 11.94
C ALA A 136 -3.16 -4.23 10.59
N VAL A 137 -3.91 -4.43 9.52
CA VAL A 137 -3.41 -4.62 8.15
C VAL A 137 -3.50 -3.34 7.35
N THR A 138 -2.48 -3.03 6.57
CA THR A 138 -2.53 -1.96 5.57
C THR A 138 -2.65 -2.59 4.17
N ILE A 139 -3.74 -2.31 3.45
CA ILE A 139 -3.91 -2.76 2.06
C ILE A 139 -3.03 -1.88 1.16
N ASN A 140 -2.18 -2.52 0.37
CA ASN A 140 -1.34 -1.90 -0.62
C ASN A 140 -1.87 -2.22 -2.04
N LEU A 141 -2.25 -1.18 -2.77
CA LEU A 141 -2.80 -1.23 -4.13
C LEU A 141 -1.75 -0.94 -5.22
N SER A 142 -0.46 -0.97 -4.87
CA SER A 142 0.63 -0.67 -5.81
C SER A 142 0.73 -1.69 -6.95
N LYS A 143 1.21 -1.26 -8.12
CA LYS A 143 1.46 -2.16 -9.26
C LYS A 143 2.31 -3.39 -8.89
N GLY A 144 3.40 -3.18 -8.17
CA GLY A 144 4.28 -4.27 -7.73
C GLY A 144 3.62 -5.28 -6.80
N THR A 145 2.53 -4.92 -6.11
CA THR A 145 1.81 -5.89 -5.28
C THR A 145 0.99 -6.85 -6.13
N PHE A 146 0.27 -6.38 -7.15
CA PHE A 146 -0.64 -7.26 -7.90
C PHE A 146 -0.07 -7.91 -9.17
N MET A 147 1.15 -7.55 -9.56
CA MET A 147 1.79 -8.09 -10.78
C MET A 147 2.71 -9.30 -10.55
N SER A 148 2.61 -10.00 -9.41
CA SER A 148 3.21 -11.33 -9.31
C SER A 148 2.64 -12.22 -10.43
N GLY A 149 3.46 -12.97 -11.16
CA GLY A 149 3.00 -13.82 -12.27
C GLY A 149 1.93 -14.87 -11.89
N ASP A 150 1.64 -15.02 -10.60
CA ASP A 150 0.57 -15.86 -10.07
C ASP A 150 -0.78 -15.11 -10.01
N SER A 151 -1.84 -15.77 -10.49
CA SER A 151 -3.23 -15.27 -10.44
C SER A 151 -3.76 -15.03 -9.02
N LYS A 152 -3.07 -15.59 -8.03
CA LYS A 152 -3.35 -15.43 -6.61
C LYS A 152 -2.02 -15.30 -5.86
N HIS A 153 -1.83 -14.16 -5.20
CA HIS A 153 -0.74 -13.97 -4.25
C HIS A 153 -1.30 -13.42 -2.96
N SER A 154 -0.47 -13.45 -1.92
CA SER A 154 -0.86 -12.94 -0.62
C SER A 154 0.27 -12.09 -0.04
N TYR A 155 -0.09 -11.08 0.75
CA TYR A 155 0.86 -10.21 1.44
C TYR A 155 0.36 -9.84 2.84
N CYS A 156 1.08 -8.91 3.47
CA CYS A 156 1.16 -8.56 4.90
C CYS A 156 2.40 -9.20 5.52
N CYS A 157 2.60 -8.97 6.82
CA CYS A 157 3.83 -9.35 7.45
C CYS A 157 3.97 -10.89 7.50
N SER A 158 5.12 -11.39 7.06
CA SER A 158 5.51 -12.77 7.23
C SER A 158 5.87 -13.06 8.71
N GLY A 159 5.64 -14.30 9.13
CA GLY A 159 6.03 -14.81 10.45
C GLY A 159 4.86 -15.11 11.37
N ASN A 160 5.18 -15.20 12.67
CA ASN A 160 4.20 -15.41 13.72
C ASN A 160 3.51 -14.11 14.06
N HIS A 161 2.19 -14.19 14.20
CA HIS A 161 1.36 -13.08 14.61
C HIS A 161 0.97 -13.20 16.08
N SER A 162 0.64 -12.07 16.72
CA SER A 162 0.25 -12.02 18.14
C SER A 162 -1.05 -12.77 18.48
N ASP A 163 -1.92 -13.01 17.50
CA ASP A 163 -3.11 -13.86 17.62
C ASP A 163 -2.81 -15.37 17.45
N GLY A 164 -1.53 -15.73 17.34
CA GLY A 164 -1.12 -17.12 17.17
C GLY A 164 -1.19 -17.63 15.73
N ALA A 165 -1.63 -16.81 14.77
CA ALA A 165 -1.57 -17.17 13.36
C ALA A 165 -0.11 -17.35 12.93
N ARG A 166 0.25 -18.54 12.43
CA ARG A 166 1.60 -18.87 11.97
C ARG A 166 1.67 -18.78 10.45
N GLY A 167 2.62 -18.02 9.92
CA GLY A 167 3.01 -18.05 8.51
C GLY A 167 1.96 -17.55 7.51
N SER A 168 0.86 -16.95 7.97
CA SER A 168 -0.22 -16.51 7.10
C SER A 168 -0.08 -15.04 6.73
N ASN A 169 0.12 -14.78 5.44
CA ASN A 169 -0.21 -13.49 4.85
C ASN A 169 -1.71 -13.19 5.12
N ARG A 170 -2.02 -11.97 5.54
CA ARG A 170 -3.37 -11.58 5.96
C ARG A 170 -4.22 -10.99 4.84
N VAL A 171 -3.59 -10.61 3.74
CA VAL A 171 -4.27 -10.12 2.55
C VAL A 171 -4.05 -11.12 1.43
N THR A 172 -5.13 -11.59 0.84
CA THR A 172 -5.10 -12.35 -0.42
C THR A 172 -5.48 -11.40 -1.55
N VAL A 173 -4.81 -11.49 -2.68
CA VAL A 173 -5.15 -10.74 -3.87
C VAL A 173 -5.54 -11.69 -4.98
N THR A 174 -6.61 -11.34 -5.68
CA THR A 174 -7.07 -12.06 -6.86
C THR A 174 -7.29 -11.08 -7.99
N SER A 175 -6.70 -11.37 -9.14
CA SER A 175 -6.89 -10.60 -10.37
C SER A 175 -8.10 -11.14 -11.12
N ALA A 176 -8.96 -10.24 -11.57
CA ALA A 176 -10.14 -10.58 -12.35
C ALA A 176 -10.41 -9.48 -13.39
N GLN A 177 -11.36 -9.73 -14.27
CA GLN A 177 -11.83 -8.75 -15.25
C GLN A 177 -13.34 -8.80 -15.35
N ILE A 178 -13.96 -7.65 -15.55
CA ILE A 178 -15.38 -7.55 -15.90
C ILE A 178 -15.51 -7.24 -17.39
N SER A 179 -16.50 -7.84 -18.04
CA SER A 179 -16.84 -7.53 -19.43
C SER A 179 -18.35 -7.40 -19.63
N CYS A 180 -18.78 -6.72 -20.68
CA CYS A 180 -20.19 -6.53 -20.98
C CYS A 180 -20.85 -7.82 -21.47
N LYS A 181 -22.02 -8.17 -20.95
CA LYS A 181 -22.77 -9.40 -21.33
C LYS A 181 -23.24 -9.47 -22.78
N LEU A 182 -23.38 -8.34 -23.47
CA LEU A 182 -24.13 -8.26 -24.73
C LEU A 182 -23.35 -8.59 -26.00
N HIS A 183 -22.02 -8.71 -25.94
CA HIS A 183 -21.18 -8.91 -27.12
C HIS A 183 -20.26 -10.11 -26.94
N GLU A 184 -19.87 -10.75 -28.05
CA GLU A 184 -18.95 -11.89 -28.06
C GLU A 184 -17.50 -11.49 -27.75
N ASN A 185 -17.10 -10.27 -28.13
CA ASN A 185 -15.76 -9.71 -27.86
C ASN A 185 -15.83 -8.36 -27.10
N PRO A 186 -16.41 -8.34 -25.89
CA PRO A 186 -16.58 -7.12 -25.13
C PRO A 186 -15.21 -6.62 -24.64
N SER A 187 -15.03 -5.29 -24.62
CA SER A 187 -13.92 -4.70 -23.88
C SER A 187 -13.96 -5.19 -22.43
N SER A 188 -12.82 -5.56 -21.88
CA SER A 188 -12.71 -5.97 -20.48
C SER A 188 -12.02 -4.89 -19.65
N ILE A 189 -12.41 -4.81 -18.38
CA ILE A 189 -11.81 -3.91 -17.41
C ILE A 189 -11.20 -4.77 -16.31
N PRO A 190 -9.86 -4.80 -16.19
CA PRO A 190 -9.21 -5.56 -15.13
C PRO A 190 -9.42 -4.86 -13.78
N PHE A 191 -9.55 -5.66 -12.74
CA PHE A 191 -9.56 -5.21 -11.35
C PHE A 191 -8.84 -6.22 -10.45
N HIS A 192 -8.42 -5.73 -9.29
CA HIS A 192 -7.70 -6.52 -8.29
C HIS A 192 -8.50 -6.51 -6.99
N LYS A 193 -8.94 -7.69 -6.54
CA LYS A 193 -9.62 -7.87 -5.26
C LYS A 193 -8.58 -8.14 -4.18
N HIS A 194 -8.46 -7.25 -3.21
CA HIS A 194 -7.65 -7.41 -1.99
C HIS A 194 -8.57 -7.81 -0.84
N GLU A 195 -8.40 -9.01 -0.31
CA GLU A 195 -9.32 -9.60 0.66
C GLU A 195 -8.63 -9.90 1.99
N ILE A 196 -9.27 -9.47 3.07
CA ILE A 196 -8.94 -9.83 4.46
C ILE A 196 -10.00 -10.84 4.90
N THR A 197 -9.66 -12.14 4.81
CA THR A 197 -10.59 -13.25 5.12
C THR A 197 -10.61 -13.65 6.60
N TYR A 198 -9.67 -13.13 7.40
CA TYR A 198 -9.44 -13.64 8.75
C TYR A 198 -10.45 -13.05 9.76
N SER A 199 -11.15 -13.93 10.47
CA SER A 199 -12.17 -13.58 11.47
C SER A 199 -11.62 -13.27 12.86
N GLY A 200 -10.31 -13.41 13.10
CA GLY A 200 -9.67 -13.20 14.41
C GLY A 200 -9.48 -11.74 14.83
N GLY A 201 -10.46 -10.87 14.55
CA GLY A 201 -10.41 -9.45 14.94
C GLY A 201 -9.38 -8.62 14.16
N VAL A 202 -9.13 -8.97 12.90
CA VAL A 202 -8.26 -8.19 12.02
C VAL A 202 -8.94 -6.89 11.65
N ARG A 203 -8.16 -5.81 11.64
CA ARG A 203 -8.60 -4.47 11.27
C ARG A 203 -7.84 -3.99 10.05
N LEU A 204 -8.53 -3.35 9.11
CA LEU A 204 -7.90 -2.55 8.07
C LEU A 204 -7.51 -1.20 8.67
N ALA A 205 -6.20 -0.98 8.81
CA ALA A 205 -5.63 0.21 9.42
C ALA A 205 -5.48 1.37 8.42
N ALA A 206 -5.26 1.06 7.14
CA ALA A 206 -5.13 2.04 6.07
C ALA A 206 -5.20 1.35 4.70
N ILE A 207 -5.49 2.14 3.67
CA ILE A 207 -5.29 1.76 2.26
C ILE A 207 -4.22 2.69 1.68
N LYS A 208 -3.28 2.14 0.92
CA LYS A 208 -2.19 2.91 0.31
C LYS A 208 -1.82 2.39 -1.08
N TYR A 209 -1.05 3.18 -1.81
CA TYR A 209 -0.30 2.74 -2.99
C TYR A 209 0.98 3.56 -3.15
N ASN A 210 1.88 3.12 -4.02
CA ASN A 210 3.10 3.84 -4.39
C ASN A 210 3.03 4.21 -5.88
N ASP A 211 3.23 5.48 -6.20
CA ASP A 211 3.20 6.01 -7.57
C ASP A 211 4.55 5.91 -8.30
N GLY A 212 5.50 5.14 -7.73
CA GLY A 212 6.87 5.01 -8.20
C GLY A 212 7.85 6.01 -7.57
N LYS A 213 7.36 7.06 -6.90
CA LYS A 213 8.20 8.03 -6.19
C LYS A 213 7.86 8.12 -4.71
N HIS A 214 6.57 8.13 -4.39
CA HIS A 214 6.09 8.40 -3.04
C HIS A 214 4.99 7.42 -2.65
N ARG A 215 4.95 7.11 -1.35
CA ARG A 215 3.81 6.50 -0.72
C ARG A 215 2.63 7.48 -0.73
N LYS A 216 1.45 6.98 -1.10
CA LYS A 216 0.17 7.70 -1.09
C LYS A 216 -0.85 6.92 -0.27
N ARG A 217 -1.31 7.51 0.84
CA ARG A 217 -2.42 6.97 1.64
C ARG A 217 -3.75 7.45 1.06
N ILE A 218 -4.71 6.54 0.94
CA ILE A 218 -6.06 6.87 0.49
C ILE A 218 -6.87 7.34 1.69
N ASN A 219 -7.32 8.59 1.65
CA ASN A 219 -8.17 9.20 2.66
C ASN A 219 -9.51 9.59 2.03
N SER A 220 -10.62 9.30 2.71
CA SER A 220 -11.95 9.75 2.33
C SER A 220 -12.81 9.93 3.58
N SER A 221 -13.74 10.88 3.56
CA SER A 221 -14.68 11.07 4.67
C SER A 221 -15.61 9.89 4.91
N GLY A 222 -15.79 9.01 3.91
CA GLY A 222 -16.54 7.75 4.08
C GLY A 222 -15.70 6.60 4.66
N LEU A 223 -14.38 6.77 4.77
CA LEU A 223 -13.43 5.74 5.20
C LEU A 223 -12.74 6.11 6.51
N ASP A 224 -13.45 5.91 7.62
CA ASP A 224 -12.86 6.05 8.95
C ASP A 224 -12.10 4.78 9.32
N PHE A 225 -10.78 4.91 9.44
CA PHE A 225 -9.91 3.82 9.89
C PHE A 225 -9.74 3.83 11.42
N PRO A 226 -9.61 2.64 12.07
CA PRO A 226 -9.62 1.31 11.47
C PRO A 226 -11.02 0.79 11.10
N ILE A 227 -11.10 0.00 10.02
CA ILE A 227 -12.31 -0.74 9.62
C ILE A 227 -12.19 -2.19 10.08
N GLN A 228 -13.23 -2.75 10.70
CA GLN A 228 -13.23 -4.13 11.18
C GLN A 228 -13.33 -5.13 10.01
N GLY A 229 -12.53 -6.19 10.04
CA GLY A 229 -12.65 -7.30 9.10
C GLY A 229 -13.78 -8.27 9.47
N PRO A 230 -14.10 -9.25 8.60
CA PRO A 230 -13.52 -9.45 7.26
C PRO A 230 -14.05 -8.43 6.24
N LEU A 231 -13.22 -8.10 5.25
CA LEU A 231 -13.55 -7.13 4.20
C LEU A 231 -12.76 -7.37 2.91
N SER A 232 -13.22 -6.75 1.82
CA SER A 232 -12.55 -6.72 0.52
C SER A 232 -12.41 -5.30 -0.02
N VAL A 233 -11.34 -5.03 -0.74
CA VAL A 233 -11.13 -3.81 -1.53
C VAL A 233 -10.92 -4.20 -2.98
N TYR A 234 -11.80 -3.76 -3.85
CA TYR A 234 -11.74 -3.97 -5.29
C TYR A 234 -11.10 -2.75 -5.92
N ALA A 235 -9.96 -2.89 -6.59
CA ALA A 235 -9.21 -1.78 -7.15
C ALA A 235 -9.13 -1.87 -8.68
N PHE A 236 -9.54 -0.78 -9.34
CA PHE A 236 -9.39 -0.56 -10.77
C PHE A 236 -8.23 0.41 -10.99
N HIS A 237 -7.32 0.05 -11.89
CA HIS A 237 -6.07 0.76 -12.10
C HIS A 237 -6.01 1.44 -13.47
N CYS A 238 -5.46 2.64 -13.52
CA CYS A 238 -5.17 3.38 -14.73
C CYS A 238 -3.71 3.80 -14.75
N SER A 239 -3.02 3.55 -15.86
CA SER A 239 -1.58 3.80 -16.00
C SER A 239 -0.73 3.24 -14.85
N GLY A 240 -1.17 2.13 -14.24
CA GLY A 240 -0.49 1.48 -13.12
C GLY A 240 -0.83 1.99 -11.71
N ASN A 241 -1.67 3.01 -11.57
CA ASN A 241 -2.11 3.56 -10.28
C ASN A 241 -3.60 3.27 -10.05
N PRO A 242 -4.04 3.04 -8.79
CA PRO A 242 -5.45 2.88 -8.49
C PRO A 242 -6.20 4.18 -8.83
N ALA A 243 -7.35 4.05 -9.47
CA ALA A 243 -8.19 5.19 -9.91
C ALA A 243 -9.59 5.14 -9.28
N LEU A 244 -10.16 3.95 -9.18
CA LEU A 244 -11.48 3.68 -8.62
C LEU A 244 -11.37 2.46 -7.70
N ILE A 245 -11.93 2.54 -6.51
CA ILE A 245 -12.01 1.42 -5.58
C ILE A 245 -13.45 1.20 -5.12
N TYR A 246 -13.77 -0.04 -4.77
CA TYR A 246 -14.93 -0.37 -3.94
C TYR A 246 -14.44 -0.99 -2.64
N VAL A 247 -14.92 -0.50 -1.50
CA VAL A 247 -14.69 -1.12 -0.19
C VAL A 247 -15.93 -1.91 0.19
N ASP A 248 -15.76 -3.19 0.52
CA ASP A 248 -16.81 -4.12 0.90
C ASP A 248 -16.52 -4.71 2.28
N SER A 249 -17.08 -4.11 3.32
CA SER A 249 -16.99 -4.56 4.69
C SER A 249 -18.20 -5.42 5.05
N SER A 250 -17.93 -6.64 5.51
CA SER A 250 -18.98 -7.52 6.02
C SER A 250 -19.42 -7.18 7.45
N SER A 251 -18.54 -6.50 8.21
CA SER A 251 -18.76 -6.18 9.62
C SER A 251 -19.40 -4.81 9.84
N ASP A 252 -19.24 -3.89 8.87
CA ASP A 252 -19.72 -2.52 8.94
C ASP A 252 -20.09 -2.04 7.53
N SER A 253 -21.34 -2.29 7.14
CA SER A 253 -21.86 -1.90 5.83
C SER A 253 -21.89 -0.37 5.61
N SER A 254 -21.74 0.44 6.66
CA SER A 254 -21.64 1.90 6.52
C SER A 254 -20.34 2.33 5.83
N LYS A 255 -19.33 1.43 5.78
CA LYS A 255 -18.09 1.66 5.05
C LYS A 255 -18.15 1.19 3.59
N ASN A 256 -19.26 0.56 3.18
CA ASN A 256 -19.39 0.00 1.85
C ASN A 256 -19.66 1.09 0.83
N GLY A 257 -18.84 1.16 -0.22
CA GLY A 257 -19.01 2.22 -1.21
C GLY A 257 -17.93 2.27 -2.27
N TRP A 258 -18.26 3.00 -3.34
CA TRP A 258 -17.34 3.35 -4.40
C TRP A 258 -16.60 4.64 -4.06
N TYR A 259 -15.29 4.66 -4.26
CA TYR A 259 -14.45 5.83 -4.05
C TYR A 259 -13.53 6.03 -5.24
N LYS A 260 -13.37 7.27 -5.69
CA LYS A 260 -12.44 7.61 -6.77
C LYS A 260 -11.46 8.68 -6.35
N LYS A 261 -10.30 8.66 -6.99
CA LYS A 261 -9.29 9.71 -6.84
C LYS A 261 -9.87 11.08 -7.17
N TYR A 262 -9.66 12.06 -6.29
CA TYR A 262 -10.09 13.43 -6.54
C TYR A 262 -9.23 14.07 -7.66
N THR A 263 -9.89 14.65 -8.66
CA THR A 263 -9.22 15.22 -9.85
C THR A 263 -8.50 16.54 -9.58
N GLY A 264 -8.71 17.17 -8.43
CA GLY A 264 -8.11 18.46 -8.06
C GLY A 264 -7.02 18.41 -6.98
N SER A 265 -6.58 17.22 -6.52
CA SER A 265 -5.59 17.09 -5.44
C SER A 265 -4.33 16.42 -5.96
N SER A 266 -3.33 17.21 -6.31
CA SER A 266 -1.94 16.77 -6.48
C SER A 266 -1.13 17.13 -5.24
N THR A 267 -1.42 16.49 -4.11
CA THR A 267 -0.51 16.61 -2.96
C THR A 267 0.80 15.89 -3.31
N VAL A 268 1.87 16.67 -3.40
CA VAL A 268 3.21 16.19 -3.72
C VAL A 268 3.67 15.15 -2.68
N SER A 269 3.16 15.18 -1.44
CA SER A 269 3.55 14.23 -0.38
C SER A 269 2.38 13.59 0.39
N GLY A 270 2.51 12.27 0.61
CA GLY A 270 1.94 11.51 1.72
C GLY A 270 0.52 10.97 1.54
N ASP A 271 -0.44 11.87 1.39
CA ASP A 271 -1.86 11.55 1.56
C ASP A 271 -2.68 12.07 0.37
N GLU A 272 -3.55 11.23 -0.17
CA GLU A 272 -4.40 11.54 -1.31
C GLU A 272 -5.87 11.52 -0.90
N GLN A 273 -6.59 12.58 -1.26
CA GLN A 273 -8.02 12.69 -1.01
C GLN A 273 -8.82 11.97 -2.09
N TRP A 274 -9.75 11.14 -1.65
CA TRP A 274 -10.65 10.36 -2.47
C TRP A 274 -12.10 10.72 -2.12
N VAL A 275 -12.95 10.74 -3.14
CA VAL A 275 -14.36 11.13 -3.01
C VAL A 275 -15.25 9.93 -3.29
N GLU A 276 -16.35 9.85 -2.55
CA GLU A 276 -17.36 8.83 -2.74
C GLU A 276 -18.10 9.01 -4.08
N VAL A 277 -18.53 7.91 -4.68
CA VAL A 277 -19.18 7.87 -5.99
C VAL A 277 -20.58 7.28 -5.87
N PHE A 278 -21.58 8.16 -5.78
CA PHE A 278 -22.97 7.74 -5.61
C PHE A 278 -23.64 7.27 -6.91
N THR A 279 -23.14 7.69 -8.08
CA THR A 279 -23.75 7.41 -9.39
C THR A 279 -23.72 5.94 -9.79
N ILE A 280 -22.87 5.14 -9.15
CA ILE A 280 -22.76 3.67 -9.37
C ILE A 280 -22.96 2.87 -8.08
N SER A 281 -23.62 3.47 -7.07
CA SER A 281 -23.87 2.85 -5.75
C SER A 281 -24.69 1.55 -5.82
N ASN A 282 -25.51 1.38 -6.86
CA ASN A 282 -26.29 0.17 -7.13
C ASN A 282 -25.45 -1.00 -7.70
N ILE A 283 -24.17 -0.78 -8.01
CA ILE A 283 -23.26 -1.83 -8.48
C ILE A 283 -22.54 -2.41 -7.27
N GLN A 284 -22.82 -3.67 -6.96
CA GLN A 284 -22.27 -4.37 -5.80
C GLN A 284 -21.18 -5.37 -6.22
N PRO A 285 -20.21 -5.70 -5.35
CA PRO A 285 -19.11 -6.58 -5.71
C PRO A 285 -19.51 -7.99 -6.18
N ARG A 286 -20.60 -8.53 -5.66
CA ARG A 286 -21.18 -9.81 -6.11
C ARG A 286 -21.56 -9.80 -7.59
N GLU A 287 -21.73 -8.62 -8.19
CA GLU A 287 -22.06 -8.41 -9.59
C GLU A 287 -20.82 -8.20 -10.45
N LEU A 288 -19.65 -7.99 -9.85
CA LEU A 288 -18.34 -7.95 -10.50
C LEU A 288 -17.88 -9.37 -10.85
N SER A 289 -18.70 -10.06 -11.64
CA SER A 289 -18.39 -11.37 -12.22
C SER A 289 -17.70 -11.19 -13.58
N ASN A 290 -17.29 -12.29 -14.23
CA ASN A 290 -16.69 -12.24 -15.57
C ASN A 290 -17.54 -11.42 -16.56
N THR A 291 -18.87 -11.44 -16.39
CA THR A 291 -19.78 -10.64 -17.21
C THR A 291 -20.71 -9.79 -16.33
N ILE A 292 -20.96 -8.54 -16.73
CA ILE A 292 -21.81 -7.60 -16.01
C ILE A 292 -22.85 -7.00 -16.98
N ASP A 293 -23.98 -6.57 -16.42
CA ASP A 293 -25.02 -5.87 -17.16
C ASP A 293 -24.48 -4.64 -17.91
N HIS A 294 -25.06 -4.36 -19.08
CA HIS A 294 -24.61 -3.30 -19.98
C HIS A 294 -24.63 -1.91 -19.35
N GLU A 295 -25.70 -1.55 -18.63
CA GLU A 295 -25.83 -0.24 -18.01
C GLU A 295 -24.83 -0.09 -16.86
N LYS A 296 -24.67 -1.14 -16.07
CA LYS A 296 -23.68 -1.17 -14.97
C LYS A 296 -22.25 -1.09 -15.48
N TYR A 297 -21.92 -1.83 -16.54
CA TYR A 297 -20.61 -1.76 -17.19
C TYR A 297 -20.31 -0.33 -17.67
N ASN A 298 -21.25 0.27 -18.39
CA ASN A 298 -21.10 1.63 -18.91
C ASN A 298 -21.05 2.68 -17.80
N GLY A 299 -21.71 2.44 -16.66
CA GLY A 299 -21.57 3.27 -15.46
C GLY A 299 -20.13 3.29 -14.92
N ILE A 300 -19.49 2.12 -14.81
CA ILE A 300 -18.09 2.02 -14.39
C ILE A 300 -17.17 2.69 -15.42
N VAL A 301 -17.35 2.40 -16.71
CA VAL A 301 -16.56 3.03 -17.80
C VAL A 301 -16.71 4.55 -17.78
N GLY A 302 -17.92 5.05 -17.60
CA GLY A 302 -18.20 6.49 -17.53
C GLY A 302 -17.39 7.16 -16.43
N ILE A 303 -17.35 6.58 -15.22
CA ILE A 303 -16.52 7.10 -14.13
C ILE A 303 -15.04 7.00 -14.46
N LEU A 304 -14.57 5.85 -14.94
CA LEU A 304 -13.16 5.66 -15.29
C LEU A 304 -12.71 6.68 -16.33
N LYS A 305 -13.47 6.93 -17.40
CA LYS A 305 -13.14 7.94 -18.43
C LYS A 305 -12.96 9.36 -17.87
N THR A 306 -13.59 9.70 -16.73
CA THR A 306 -13.38 11.00 -16.07
C THR A 306 -12.03 11.12 -15.34
N LEU A 307 -11.33 10.00 -15.16
CA LEU A 307 -10.09 9.91 -14.40
C LEU A 307 -8.88 9.88 -15.34
N SER A 308 -7.82 10.60 -14.95
CA SER A 308 -6.59 10.70 -15.73
C SER A 308 -5.95 9.31 -15.95
N GLY A 309 -5.55 9.04 -17.20
CA GLY A 309 -4.92 7.77 -17.59
C GLY A 309 -5.88 6.61 -17.90
N CYS A 310 -7.19 6.83 -17.81
CA CYS A 310 -8.22 5.79 -18.01
C CYS A 310 -8.99 5.92 -19.36
N THR A 311 -8.51 6.72 -20.30
CA THR A 311 -9.26 7.04 -21.55
C THR A 311 -9.35 5.88 -22.54
N SER A 312 -8.57 4.81 -22.33
CA SER A 312 -8.56 3.63 -23.20
C SER A 312 -9.78 2.72 -23.01
N TYR A 313 -10.51 2.84 -21.92
CA TYR A 313 -11.71 2.02 -21.68
C TYR A 313 -12.85 2.44 -22.61
N LYS A 314 -13.43 1.46 -23.30
CA LYS A 314 -14.52 1.66 -24.26
C LYS A 314 -15.85 1.32 -23.61
N GLU A 315 -16.87 2.07 -23.99
CA GLU A 315 -18.24 1.72 -23.62
C GLU A 315 -18.67 0.49 -24.40
N CYS A 316 -19.50 -0.32 -23.76
CA CYS A 316 -20.23 -1.37 -24.43
C CYS A 316 -21.24 -0.70 -25.37
N PRO A 317 -21.21 -0.97 -26.69
CA PRO A 317 -22.18 -0.40 -27.62
C PRO A 317 -23.56 -1.00 -27.34
N LYS A 318 -24.62 -0.20 -27.48
CA LYS A 318 -25.99 -0.70 -27.37
C LYS A 318 -26.22 -1.75 -28.46
N PRO A 319 -26.95 -2.85 -28.18
CA PRO A 319 -27.40 -3.74 -29.25
C PRO A 319 -28.10 -2.91 -30.31
N GLU A 320 -27.72 -3.09 -31.57
CA GLU A 320 -28.53 -2.54 -32.65
C GLU A 320 -29.93 -3.11 -32.48
N GLU A 321 -30.93 -2.24 -32.31
CA GLU A 321 -32.32 -2.66 -32.39
C GLU A 321 -32.46 -3.33 -33.76
N LYS A 322 -32.64 -4.67 -33.77
CA LYS A 322 -32.94 -5.38 -35.00
C LYS A 322 -34.05 -4.59 -35.69
N PRO A 323 -33.88 -4.18 -36.96
CA PRO A 323 -34.90 -3.41 -37.66
C PRO A 323 -36.23 -4.11 -37.40
N LYS A 324 -37.16 -3.42 -36.73
CA LYS A 324 -38.50 -3.96 -36.51
C LYS A 324 -38.96 -4.41 -37.89
N ALA A 325 -39.18 -5.73 -38.04
CA ALA A 325 -39.59 -6.29 -39.31
C ALA A 325 -40.73 -5.43 -39.81
N VAL A 326 -40.47 -4.71 -40.91
CA VAL A 326 -41.51 -3.92 -41.57
C VAL A 326 -42.63 -4.93 -41.84
N PRO A 327 -43.86 -4.69 -41.35
CA PRO A 327 -44.98 -5.57 -41.64
C PRO A 327 -44.99 -5.82 -43.16
N PRO A 328 -45.12 -7.07 -43.61
CA PRO A 328 -44.97 -7.42 -45.02
C PRO A 328 -45.87 -6.50 -45.85
N GLU A 329 -45.22 -5.63 -46.61
CA GLU A 329 -45.87 -4.73 -47.54
C GLU A 329 -46.57 -5.61 -48.56
N THR A 330 -47.89 -5.43 -48.68
CA THR A 330 -48.73 -6.23 -49.59
C THR A 330 -48.25 -5.99 -51.00
N THR A 331 -47.55 -6.98 -51.56
CA THR A 331 -47.01 -6.96 -52.91
C THR A 331 -48.13 -6.76 -53.92
N THR A 332 -48.14 -5.60 -54.56
CA THR A 332 -48.78 -5.41 -55.86
C THR A 332 -47.73 -5.75 -56.92
N PRO A 333 -47.97 -6.70 -57.83
CA PRO A 333 -47.04 -6.98 -58.91
C PRO A 333 -47.26 -5.95 -60.02
N ASP A 334 -46.21 -5.26 -60.45
CA ASP A 334 -46.08 -5.00 -61.89
C ASP A 334 -44.67 -4.58 -62.34
N ASN A 335 -44.24 -5.36 -63.34
CA ASN A 335 -43.43 -5.03 -64.51
C ASN A 335 -41.94 -4.67 -64.41
N ALA A 336 -41.20 -5.68 -64.85
CA ALA A 336 -39.93 -5.68 -65.56
C ALA A 336 -39.75 -4.53 -66.57
N ALA A 337 -38.53 -3.97 -66.57
CA ALA A 337 -37.86 -3.55 -67.79
C ALA A 337 -36.34 -3.67 -67.61
N LEU A 338 -35.74 -4.40 -68.54
CA LEU A 338 -34.31 -4.60 -68.77
C LEU A 338 -33.64 -3.31 -69.25
N THR A 339 -32.36 -3.12 -68.93
CA THR A 339 -31.26 -2.96 -69.91
C THR A 339 -29.88 -2.86 -69.24
N GLU A 340 -29.08 -3.89 -69.51
CA GLU A 340 -27.71 -3.87 -70.07
C GLU A 340 -26.74 -2.68 -69.91
N ASP A 341 -25.56 -3.05 -69.40
CA ASP A 341 -24.21 -2.88 -69.94
C ASP A 341 -23.34 -1.65 -69.61
N GLY A 342 -22.05 -1.91 -69.31
CA GLY A 342 -21.08 -0.83 -69.04
C GLY A 342 -19.77 -1.18 -68.36
N GLN A 343 -19.06 -2.20 -68.85
CA GLN A 343 -17.66 -2.52 -68.55
C GLN A 343 -16.67 -1.34 -68.76
N LYS A 344 -15.75 -1.09 -67.80
CA LYS A 344 -14.32 -0.75 -68.05
C LYS A 344 -13.47 -0.62 -66.77
N SER A 345 -12.49 -1.52 -66.66
CA SER A 345 -11.18 -1.36 -66.01
C SER A 345 -10.15 -1.06 -67.12
N PRO A 346 -8.83 -0.81 -66.92
CA PRO A 346 -8.04 -0.63 -65.70
C PRO A 346 -7.13 0.63 -65.72
N THR A 347 -6.55 1.05 -64.60
CA THR A 347 -5.22 1.71 -64.64
C THR A 347 -4.42 1.41 -63.38
N SER A 348 -3.23 0.85 -63.63
CA SER A 348 -2.21 0.47 -62.67
C SER A 348 -1.37 1.68 -62.26
N ALA A 349 -1.08 1.84 -60.98
CA ALA A 349 -0.05 2.74 -60.50
C ALA A 349 0.88 2.00 -59.52
N LYS A 350 2.10 1.74 -60.00
CA LYS A 350 3.26 1.32 -59.20
C LYS A 350 3.57 2.40 -58.16
N VAL A 351 3.77 2.00 -56.90
CA VAL A 351 4.56 2.78 -55.94
C VAL A 351 5.73 1.91 -55.48
N ILE A 352 6.89 2.55 -55.53
CA ILE A 352 8.23 2.01 -55.40
C ILE A 352 8.54 1.74 -53.92
N ALA A 353 9.15 0.59 -53.66
CA ALA A 353 9.72 0.20 -52.37
C ALA A 353 10.99 1.02 -52.05
N ALA A 354 11.14 1.39 -50.77
CA ALA A 354 12.39 1.79 -50.16
C ALA A 354 12.42 1.30 -48.70
N PRO A 355 13.62 1.07 -48.11
CA PRO A 355 13.88 -0.11 -47.31
C PRO A 355 13.71 0.06 -45.80
N ALA A 356 13.63 -1.10 -45.15
CA ALA A 356 13.59 -1.33 -43.72
C ALA A 356 14.81 -0.75 -42.98
N ALA A 357 14.54 -0.03 -41.89
CA ALA A 357 15.49 0.21 -40.81
C ALA A 357 14.98 -0.52 -39.56
N ALA A 358 15.57 -1.69 -39.28
CA ALA A 358 15.39 -2.41 -38.04
C ALA A 358 16.25 -1.77 -36.96
N VAL A 359 15.62 -1.22 -35.92
CA VAL A 359 16.28 -0.84 -34.66
C VAL A 359 15.91 -1.86 -33.60
N LEU A 360 16.77 -2.87 -33.45
CA LEU A 360 16.92 -3.71 -32.26
C LEU A 360 18.21 -3.17 -31.59
N GLY A 361 18.22 -2.57 -30.40
CA GLY A 361 17.80 -3.09 -29.10
C GLY A 361 19.06 -3.39 -28.29
N PRO A 362 19.50 -2.54 -27.34
CA PRO A 362 20.66 -2.84 -26.51
C PRO A 362 20.25 -3.67 -25.29
N TRP A 363 20.57 -4.96 -25.33
CA TRP A 363 20.83 -5.76 -24.13
C TRP A 363 22.33 -6.08 -24.07
N ALA A 364 22.81 -6.19 -22.84
CA ALA A 364 24.17 -6.51 -22.39
C ALA A 364 25.18 -5.34 -22.39
N ILE A 365 25.42 -4.79 -21.20
CA ILE A 365 26.70 -4.80 -20.47
C ILE A 365 26.42 -4.28 -19.05
N PHE A 366 26.42 -5.16 -18.06
CA PHE A 366 26.83 -4.80 -16.70
C PHE A 366 27.93 -5.78 -16.30
N GLY A 367 29.16 -5.38 -16.61
CA GLY A 367 30.35 -6.00 -16.09
C GLY A 367 30.50 -5.68 -14.60
N ALA A 368 30.84 -6.71 -13.83
CA ALA A 368 31.38 -6.57 -12.50
C ALA A 368 32.75 -5.88 -12.59
N SER A 369 32.90 -4.73 -11.94
CA SER A 369 34.22 -4.19 -11.61
C SER A 369 34.29 -3.96 -10.10
N SER A 370 34.88 -4.95 -9.43
CA SER A 370 35.49 -4.79 -8.11
C SER A 370 36.77 -3.97 -8.26
N GLY A 371 36.76 -2.74 -7.76
CA GLY A 371 37.96 -1.91 -7.60
C GLY A 371 38.08 -1.43 -6.16
N PRO A 372 39.24 -1.57 -5.49
CA PRO A 372 39.42 -1.15 -4.11
C PRO A 372 39.64 0.37 -4.06
N ILE A 373 38.72 1.11 -3.46
CA ILE A 373 38.95 2.51 -3.07
C ILE A 373 39.53 2.49 -1.66
N ALA A 374 40.85 2.63 -1.58
CA ALA A 374 41.56 3.02 -0.37
C ALA A 374 41.54 4.55 -0.26
N GLY A 375 40.95 5.10 0.81
CA GLY A 375 41.10 6.53 1.14
C GLY A 375 39.97 7.13 1.97
N ALA A 376 40.28 7.37 3.24
CA ALA A 376 39.71 8.39 4.15
C ALA A 376 38.25 8.27 4.64
N GLY A 377 38.09 7.61 5.80
CA GLY A 377 37.42 8.20 6.98
C GLY A 377 35.94 8.58 6.89
N GLY A 378 35.06 7.63 7.17
CA GLY A 378 33.66 7.89 7.52
C GLY A 378 32.72 6.81 6.97
N LEU A 379 31.76 6.36 7.77
CA LEU A 379 30.69 5.40 7.43
C LEU A 379 31.00 3.90 7.48
N THR A 380 32.20 3.41 7.16
CA THR A 380 32.49 1.95 7.23
C THR A 380 32.50 1.39 8.66
N GLY A 381 32.88 2.20 9.65
CA GLY A 381 32.88 1.79 11.06
C GLY A 381 31.48 1.54 11.63
N PHE A 382 30.46 2.27 11.16
CA PHE A 382 29.09 2.11 11.66
C PHE A 382 28.42 0.85 11.07
N GLY A 383 28.69 0.56 9.79
CA GLY A 383 28.25 -0.68 9.16
C GLY A 383 28.88 -1.93 9.80
N TRP A 384 30.19 -1.88 10.07
CA TRP A 384 30.91 -2.98 10.74
C TRP A 384 30.47 -3.18 12.20
N TRP A 385 30.17 -2.09 12.92
CA TRP A 385 29.64 -2.15 14.28
C TRP A 385 28.23 -2.77 14.35
N ILE A 386 27.34 -2.44 13.40
CA ILE A 386 26.01 -3.09 13.26
C ILE A 386 26.16 -4.57 12.87
N TYR A 387 27.07 -4.88 11.93
CA TYR A 387 27.34 -6.26 11.50
C TYR A 387 27.77 -7.17 12.66
N LYS A 388 28.74 -6.72 13.49
CA LYS A 388 29.17 -7.49 14.68
C LYS A 388 28.05 -7.66 15.72
N ARG A 389 27.14 -6.70 15.86
CA ARG A 389 26.06 -6.73 16.87
C ARG A 389 24.87 -7.62 16.48
N THR A 390 24.68 -7.87 15.18
CA THR A 390 23.51 -8.64 14.66
C THR A 390 23.77 -10.13 14.48
N LYS A 391 25.03 -10.57 14.37
CA LYS A 391 25.37 -11.97 14.07
C LYS A 391 25.99 -12.76 15.23
N GLY A 392 26.33 -12.12 16.35
CA GLY A 392 27.12 -12.76 17.41
C GLY A 392 28.54 -13.05 16.93
N ASP A 393 29.53 -12.94 17.81
CA ASP A 393 30.93 -13.13 17.43
C ASP A 393 31.18 -14.61 17.05
N PRO A 394 31.54 -14.96 15.80
CA PRO A 394 31.64 -16.35 15.35
C PRO A 394 32.82 -17.14 15.97
N TRP A 395 33.60 -16.52 16.86
CA TRP A 395 34.83 -17.09 17.44
C TRP A 395 34.70 -17.61 18.87
N VAL A 396 33.52 -17.53 19.49
CA VAL A 396 33.30 -18.17 20.81
C VAL A 396 32.88 -19.62 20.60
N ARG A 397 33.87 -20.52 20.48
CA ARG A 397 33.66 -21.95 20.76
C ARG A 397 33.78 -22.13 22.28
N GLN A 398 32.70 -22.57 22.92
CA GLN A 398 32.79 -23.15 24.26
C GLN A 398 33.70 -24.37 24.19
N ILE A 399 34.65 -24.42 25.12
CA ILE A 399 35.49 -25.57 25.44
C ILE A 399 34.68 -26.49 26.36
#